data_AF-A0A319EU33-F1
#
_entry.id   AF-A0A319EU33-F1
#
_cell.length_a   1.000
_cell.length_b   1.000
_cell.length_c   1.000
_cell.angle_alpha   90.00
_cell.angle_beta   90.00
_cell.angle_gamma   90.00
#
_symmetry.space_group_name_H-M   'P 1'
#
loop_
_entity.id
_entity.type
_entity.pdbx_description
1 polymer ?
#
loop_
_entity_poly.entity_id
_entity_poly.type
_entity_poly.pdbx_seq_one_letter_code
_entity_poly.pdbx_strand_id
1 'polypeptide(L)'
;MTDSDNVVMIRKSEFLGGLFRCDATRGPRTQTMASSKEEKYDIGDIKDNLPVILDSIQSSASFIAGYYNPSAAVPGLCIPSVGNIRVPISPEDAKAIIRSCHPSPDGKGSWELDPSQFALQNPQWEAEVGQFVNKAVAGLGIIANPADVKAELYKLLIYEEGAFSRPHQDSENANGMLGTLAVYLPSKHEGGNVIASHRDARTQFKTAPTSEFGLPGLRGMRMSFMR
;
A
#
# COMPACT_ATOMS: atom_id res chain seq x y z
N MET A 1 4.86 -34.24 6.08
CA MET A 1 4.20 -33.26 6.97
C MET A 1 4.87 -31.95 6.64
N THR A 2 4.30 -31.19 5.69
CA THR A 2 4.87 -29.90 5.26
C THR A 2 4.43 -28.88 6.30
N ASP A 3 5.37 -28.40 7.11
CA ASP A 3 5.19 -27.19 7.94
C ASP A 3 4.92 -26.03 6.97
N SER A 4 3.68 -25.56 6.89
CA SER A 4 3.36 -24.38 6.10
C SER A 4 3.59 -23.15 6.98
N ASP A 5 4.67 -22.44 6.69
CA ASP A 5 5.23 -21.38 7.51
C ASP A 5 4.43 -20.05 7.47
N ASN A 6 4.51 -19.28 8.57
CA ASN A 6 3.76 -18.05 8.80
C ASN A 6 4.29 -16.85 7.98
N VAL A 7 3.40 -15.95 7.56
CA VAL A 7 3.77 -14.67 6.90
C VAL A 7 3.71 -13.54 7.90
N VAL A 8 4.81 -12.80 8.09
CA VAL A 8 4.83 -11.57 8.88
C VAL A 8 4.86 -10.35 7.96
N MET A 9 3.83 -9.52 8.09
CA MET A 9 3.63 -8.29 7.33
C MET A 9 3.66 -7.11 8.29
N ILE A 10 4.53 -6.14 8.05
CA ILE A 10 4.41 -4.81 8.66
C ILE A 10 3.49 -3.99 7.76
N ARG A 11 2.34 -3.57 8.30
CA ARG A 11 1.46 -2.59 7.65
C ARG A 11 1.82 -1.21 8.18
N LYS A 12 2.37 -0.36 7.31
CA LYS A 12 2.60 1.06 7.55
C LYS A 12 1.52 1.79 6.73
N SER A 13 0.42 2.22 7.36
CA SER A 13 -0.58 3.05 6.68
C SER A 13 -0.60 4.44 7.28
N GLU A 14 -0.49 5.45 6.42
CA GLU A 14 -1.23 6.72 6.43
C GLU A 14 -0.49 7.73 5.57
N PHE A 15 -1.24 8.44 4.71
CA PHE A 15 -0.73 9.48 3.82
C PHE A 15 -1.41 10.80 4.21
N LEU A 16 -0.66 11.83 4.61
CA LEU A 16 -1.22 13.14 4.97
C LEU A 16 -1.03 14.13 3.82
N GLY A 17 -1.94 14.13 2.85
CA GLY A 17 -1.93 15.08 1.74
C GLY A 17 -2.31 16.50 2.20
N GLY A 18 -1.34 17.42 2.18
CA GLY A 18 -1.61 18.85 2.09
C GLY A 18 -2.28 19.18 0.75
N LEU A 19 -3.34 19.99 0.80
CA LEU A 19 -4.16 20.50 -0.32
C LEU A 19 -3.55 20.30 -1.72
N PHE A 20 -4.08 19.36 -2.50
CA PHE A 20 -3.75 19.20 -3.92
C PHE A 20 -4.08 20.49 -4.67
N ARG A 21 -3.06 21.29 -5.00
CA ARG A 21 -3.19 22.41 -5.95
C ARG A 21 -3.04 21.87 -7.36
N CYS A 22 -4.15 21.84 -8.09
CA CYS A 22 -4.15 21.68 -9.53
C CYS A 22 -3.64 22.99 -10.16
N ASP A 23 -2.33 23.12 -10.36
CA ASP A 23 -1.75 24.26 -11.06
C ASP A 23 -1.91 24.07 -12.58
N ALA A 24 -3.06 24.51 -13.09
CA ALA A 24 -3.23 24.78 -14.51
C ALA A 24 -2.46 26.06 -14.87
N THR A 25 -1.14 25.96 -15.06
CA THR A 25 -0.34 27.08 -15.55
C THR A 25 -0.67 27.36 -17.03
N ARG A 26 -1.53 28.36 -17.26
CA ARG A 26 -1.77 28.96 -18.58
C ARG A 26 -0.57 29.84 -18.97
N GLY A 27 0.14 29.47 -20.03
CA GLY A 27 1.06 30.38 -20.73
C GLY A 27 0.30 31.50 -21.47
N PRO A 28 0.95 32.65 -21.77
CA PRO A 28 0.27 33.80 -22.34
C PRO A 28 -0.01 33.58 -23.84
N ARG A 29 -1.29 33.56 -24.24
CA ARG A 29 -1.70 33.72 -25.63
C ARG A 29 -2.04 35.19 -25.89
N THR A 30 -1.24 35.83 -26.73
CA THR A 30 -1.59 37.07 -27.45
C THR A 30 -2.92 36.88 -28.18
N GLN A 31 -3.90 37.72 -27.87
CA GLN A 31 -5.22 37.73 -28.49
C GLN A 31 -5.18 38.44 -29.85
N THR A 32 -5.69 37.78 -30.89
CA THR A 32 -6.36 38.46 -32.00
C THR A 32 -7.84 38.15 -31.85
N MET A 33 -8.65 39.19 -31.65
CA MET A 33 -10.09 39.09 -31.44
C MET A 33 -10.82 38.56 -32.69
N ALA A 34 -11.59 37.49 -32.50
CA ALA A 34 -12.68 37.11 -33.39
C ALA A 34 -13.92 36.85 -32.54
N SER A 35 -15.04 37.43 -32.98
CA SER A 35 -16.35 37.44 -32.33
C SER A 35 -16.83 36.03 -31.95
N SER A 36 -16.95 35.75 -30.66
CA SER A 36 -17.45 34.48 -30.12
C SER A 36 -18.96 34.53 -29.94
N LYS A 37 -19.67 33.63 -30.65
CA LYS A 37 -21.08 33.30 -30.35
C LYS A 37 -21.14 32.60 -28.99
N GLU A 38 -22.09 32.98 -28.14
CA GLU A 38 -22.41 32.22 -26.92
C GLU A 38 -23.03 30.87 -27.32
N GLU A 39 -22.23 29.81 -27.29
CA GLU A 39 -22.74 28.44 -27.38
C GLU A 39 -23.40 28.07 -26.06
N LYS A 40 -24.73 27.96 -26.09
CA LYS A 40 -25.54 27.48 -24.98
C LYS A 40 -25.39 25.97 -24.89
N TYR A 41 -24.46 25.50 -24.06
CA TYR A 41 -24.34 24.07 -23.74
C TYR A 41 -25.58 23.60 -22.98
N ASP A 42 -26.27 22.58 -23.50
CA ASP A 42 -27.37 21.94 -22.80
C ASP A 42 -26.81 21.16 -21.60
N ILE A 43 -27.35 21.42 -20.40
CA ILE A 43 -26.94 20.72 -19.18
C ILE A 43 -27.37 19.24 -19.24
N GLY A 44 -28.40 18.90 -20.02
CA GLY A 44 -28.80 17.53 -20.30
C GLY A 44 -27.69 16.75 -21.01
N ASP A 45 -27.14 17.32 -22.07
CA ASP A 45 -26.04 16.73 -22.84
C ASP A 45 -24.79 16.49 -21.98
N ILE A 46 -24.49 17.38 -21.02
CA ILE A 46 -23.34 17.19 -20.13
C ILE A 46 -23.56 16.00 -19.20
N LYS A 47 -24.75 15.83 -18.63
CA LYS A 47 -25.03 14.71 -17.71
C LYS A 47 -24.96 13.36 -18.40
N ASP A 48 -25.44 13.28 -19.63
CA ASP A 48 -25.49 12.03 -20.39
C ASP A 48 -24.11 11.68 -20.98
N ASN A 49 -23.29 12.68 -21.33
CA ASN A 49 -21.94 12.45 -21.85
C ASN A 49 -20.86 12.36 -20.78
N LEU A 50 -21.11 12.83 -19.55
CA LEU A 50 -20.10 12.82 -18.48
C LEU A 50 -19.59 11.42 -18.15
N PRO A 51 -20.42 10.37 -17.99
CA PRO A 51 -19.92 9.00 -17.76
C PRO A 51 -19.02 8.52 -18.90
N VAL A 52 -19.43 8.78 -20.14
CA VAL A 52 -18.67 8.40 -21.35
C VAL A 52 -17.32 9.11 -21.39
N ILE A 53 -17.29 10.41 -21.08
CA ILE A 53 -16.06 11.20 -21.03
C ILE A 53 -15.16 10.68 -19.91
N LEU A 54 -15.69 10.43 -18.71
CA LEU A 54 -14.91 9.89 -17.60
C LEU A 54 -14.34 8.50 -17.88
N ASP A 55 -15.08 7.63 -18.56
CA ASP A 55 -14.59 6.31 -18.98
C ASP A 55 -13.57 6.38 -20.13
N SER A 56 -13.60 7.46 -20.92
CA SER A 56 -12.61 7.71 -21.98
C SER A 56 -11.25 8.18 -21.45
N ILE A 57 -11.16 8.61 -20.18
CA ILE A 57 -9.90 9.04 -19.57
C ILE A 57 -9.03 7.80 -19.31
N GLN A 58 -8.06 7.59 -20.19
CA GLN A 58 -7.02 6.58 -20.00
C GLN A 58 -5.93 7.14 -19.09
N SER A 59 -5.78 6.55 -17.90
CA SER A 59 -4.65 6.81 -17.02
C SER A 59 -3.59 5.74 -17.18
N SER A 60 -2.32 6.13 -17.21
CA SER A 60 -1.18 5.20 -17.10
C SER A 60 -0.93 4.76 -15.65
N ALA A 61 -1.71 5.27 -14.69
CA ALA A 61 -1.64 4.89 -13.29
C ALA A 61 -2.17 3.47 -13.06
N SER A 62 -1.47 2.71 -12.22
CA SER A 62 -2.00 1.45 -11.70
C SER A 62 -2.84 1.70 -10.43
N PHE A 63 -3.81 0.84 -10.14
CA PHE A 63 -4.52 0.81 -8.86
C PHE A 63 -3.76 0.01 -7.78
N ILE A 64 -2.59 -0.53 -8.14
CA ILE A 64 -1.70 -1.26 -7.24
C ILE A 64 -0.26 -1.10 -7.71
N ALA A 65 0.64 -0.74 -6.81
CA ALA A 65 2.06 -0.57 -7.12
C ALA A 65 2.90 -1.65 -6.45
N GLY A 66 3.99 -2.04 -7.11
CA GLY A 66 4.94 -3.01 -6.58
C GLY A 66 6.38 -2.60 -6.90
N TYR A 67 7.23 -2.56 -5.90
CA TYR A 67 8.66 -2.28 -5.96
C TYR A 67 9.57 -3.22 -5.14
N TYR A 68 10.39 -4.05 -5.79
CA TYR A 68 11.34 -4.93 -5.09
C TYR A 68 12.71 -4.24 -4.91
N ASN A 69 13.22 -4.22 -3.68
CA ASN A 69 14.58 -3.74 -3.37
C ASN A 69 15.37 -4.80 -2.57
N PRO A 70 16.30 -5.53 -3.20
CA PRO A 70 17.10 -6.55 -2.52
C PRO A 70 18.13 -5.95 -1.54
N SER A 71 18.39 -4.65 -1.62
CA SER A 71 19.35 -3.94 -0.76
C SER A 71 18.67 -3.10 0.31
N ALA A 72 17.36 -3.28 0.50
CA ALA A 72 16.59 -2.57 1.52
C ALA A 72 17.13 -2.87 2.92
N ALA A 73 17.19 -1.83 3.75
CA ALA A 73 17.52 -1.98 5.15
C ALA A 73 16.48 -2.88 5.85
N VAL A 74 16.92 -3.82 6.69
CA VAL A 74 15.99 -4.56 7.56
C VAL A 74 15.47 -3.66 8.67
N PRO A 75 14.19 -3.75 9.09
CA PRO A 75 13.62 -2.80 10.04
C PRO A 75 14.19 -2.88 11.46
N GLY A 76 14.83 -4.01 11.82
CA GLY A 76 15.20 -4.28 13.21
C GLY A 76 13.96 -4.44 14.10
N LEU A 77 13.07 -5.37 13.74
CA LEU A 77 11.84 -5.64 14.49
C LEU A 77 12.18 -6.14 15.90
N CYS A 78 11.63 -5.47 16.91
CA CYS A 78 11.75 -5.83 18.31
C CYS A 78 10.37 -5.84 18.96
N ILE A 79 10.06 -6.89 19.71
CA ILE A 79 8.81 -7.01 20.47
C ILE A 79 9.22 -7.22 21.92
N PRO A 80 8.86 -6.35 22.88
CA PRO A 80 9.41 -6.41 24.25
C PRO A 80 9.28 -7.77 24.95
N SER A 81 8.20 -8.52 24.69
CA SER A 81 7.96 -9.86 25.25
C SER A 81 8.79 -10.98 24.59
N VAL A 82 9.36 -10.74 23.40
CA VAL A 82 10.10 -11.75 22.61
C VAL A 82 11.58 -11.37 22.46
N GLY A 83 11.88 -10.08 22.37
CA GLY A 83 13.20 -9.53 22.04
C GLY A 83 13.31 -9.15 20.55
N ASN A 84 14.53 -9.16 20.05
CA ASN A 84 14.83 -8.81 18.66
C ASN A 84 14.52 -10.00 17.73
N ILE A 85 13.63 -9.78 16.77
CA ILE A 85 13.23 -10.77 15.77
C ILE A 85 14.23 -10.73 14.62
N ARG A 86 14.76 -11.90 14.25
CA ARG A 86 15.69 -12.04 13.12
C ARG A 86 14.93 -12.30 11.83
N VAL A 87 15.55 -11.93 10.71
CA VAL A 87 15.08 -12.28 9.37
C VAL A 87 16.13 -13.18 8.69
N PRO A 88 15.73 -14.24 7.97
CA PRO A 88 14.35 -14.71 7.77
C PRO A 88 13.68 -15.17 9.07
N ILE A 89 12.39 -14.88 9.20
CA ILE A 89 11.62 -15.19 10.39
C ILE A 89 11.42 -16.70 10.42
N SER A 90 11.90 -17.33 11.49
CA SER A 90 11.76 -18.76 11.69
C SER A 90 10.35 -19.12 12.19
N PRO A 91 9.94 -20.39 12.08
CA PRO A 91 8.68 -20.85 12.66
C PRO A 91 8.60 -20.65 14.17
N GLU A 92 9.72 -20.77 14.89
CA GLU A 92 9.82 -20.52 16.33
C GLU A 92 9.60 -19.05 16.66
N ASP A 93 10.27 -18.15 15.95
CA ASP A 93 10.09 -16.70 16.11
C ASP A 93 8.65 -16.31 15.77
N ALA A 94 8.08 -16.82 14.68
CA ALA A 94 6.68 -16.56 14.33
C ALA A 94 5.70 -17.01 15.42
N LYS A 95 5.89 -18.22 15.99
CA LYS A 95 5.09 -18.71 17.13
C LYS A 95 5.27 -17.84 18.37
N ALA A 96 6.48 -17.34 18.64
CA ALA A 96 6.74 -16.45 19.76
C ALA A 96 6.06 -15.08 19.58
N ILE A 97 6.05 -14.55 18.36
CA ILE A 97 5.33 -13.31 18.04
C ILE A 97 3.83 -13.50 18.19
N ILE A 98 3.25 -14.58 17.63
CA ILE A 98 1.82 -14.89 17.73
C ILE A 98 1.34 -14.93 19.19
N ARG A 99 2.14 -15.48 20.12
CA ARG A 99 1.82 -15.49 21.56
C ARG A 99 1.70 -14.09 22.18
N SER A 100 2.28 -13.07 21.55
CA SER A 100 2.19 -11.68 21.97
C SER A 100 1.05 -10.93 21.27
N CYS A 101 0.52 -11.47 20.17
CA CYS A 101 -0.55 -10.88 19.38
C CYS A 101 -1.93 -11.09 19.99
N HIS A 102 -2.88 -10.28 19.52
CA HIS A 102 -4.30 -10.58 19.61
C HIS A 102 -4.84 -11.02 18.24
N PRO A 103 -5.99 -11.72 18.19
CA PRO A 103 -6.63 -12.05 16.92
C PRO A 103 -6.96 -10.77 16.14
N SER A 104 -6.71 -10.78 14.84
CA SER A 104 -7.10 -9.71 13.94
C SER A 104 -8.60 -9.80 13.63
N PRO A 105 -9.35 -8.67 13.63
CA PRO A 105 -10.78 -8.68 13.34
C PRO A 105 -11.15 -9.29 11.99
N ASP A 106 -10.26 -9.20 11.00
CA ASP A 106 -10.56 -9.41 9.58
C ASP A 106 -10.18 -10.80 9.04
N GLY A 107 -9.61 -11.69 9.85
CA GLY A 107 -9.02 -12.93 9.35
C GLY A 107 -8.99 -14.09 10.34
N LYS A 108 -9.56 -15.23 9.95
CA LYS A 108 -9.39 -16.50 10.66
C LYS A 108 -7.92 -16.93 10.54
N GLY A 109 -7.22 -17.11 11.67
CA GLY A 109 -5.78 -17.40 11.69
C GLY A 109 -4.88 -16.19 11.41
N SER A 110 -5.44 -14.97 11.51
CA SER A 110 -4.66 -13.74 11.41
C SER A 110 -4.50 -13.11 12.78
N TRP A 111 -3.29 -12.68 13.09
CA TRP A 111 -2.87 -12.14 14.38
C TRP A 111 -2.26 -10.77 14.18
N GLU A 112 -2.45 -9.86 15.13
CA GLU A 112 -1.93 -8.50 15.00
C GLU A 112 -1.34 -7.93 16.29
N LEU A 113 -0.45 -6.95 16.11
CA LEU A 113 0.05 -6.07 17.15
C LEU A 113 -0.13 -4.62 16.73
N ASP A 114 -0.54 -3.80 17.69
CA ASP A 114 -0.57 -2.35 17.58
C ASP A 114 0.85 -1.77 17.54
N PRO A 115 1.04 -0.56 16.96
CA PRO A 115 2.35 0.10 16.85
C PRO A 115 3.05 0.33 18.20
N SER A 116 2.28 0.42 19.29
CA SER A 116 2.80 0.60 20.64
C SER A 116 3.43 -0.67 21.23
N GLN A 117 3.17 -1.85 20.62
CA GLN A 117 3.60 -3.16 21.13
C GLN A 117 4.89 -3.66 20.49
N PHE A 118 5.43 -2.96 19.49
CA PHE A 118 6.69 -3.32 18.83
C PHE A 118 7.47 -2.08 18.42
N ALA A 119 8.76 -2.27 18.16
CA ALA A 119 9.66 -1.21 17.70
C ALA A 119 10.41 -1.66 16.44
N LEU A 120 10.68 -0.69 15.56
CA LEU A 120 11.53 -0.86 14.38
C LEU A 120 12.82 -0.08 14.66
N GLN A 121 13.85 -0.79 15.11
CA GLN A 121 15.01 -0.20 15.75
C GLN A 121 16.10 0.26 14.77
N ASN A 122 16.05 -0.13 13.50
CA ASN A 122 17.06 0.28 12.53
C ASN A 122 16.85 1.74 12.09
N PRO A 123 17.78 2.68 12.37
CA PRO A 123 17.63 4.08 11.97
C PRO A 123 17.57 4.30 10.46
N GLN A 124 18.10 3.36 9.67
CA GLN A 124 18.04 3.42 8.20
C GLN A 124 16.65 3.03 7.65
N TRP A 125 15.80 2.43 8.48
CA TRP A 125 14.48 1.96 8.06
C TRP A 125 13.55 3.09 7.61
N GLU A 126 13.60 4.24 8.28
CA GLU A 126 12.71 5.35 7.93
C GLU A 126 13.03 5.93 6.55
N ALA A 127 14.31 6.00 6.19
CA ALA A 127 14.75 6.39 4.86
C ALA A 127 14.32 5.36 3.80
N GLU A 128 14.37 4.07 4.12
CA GLU A 128 13.92 3.00 3.23
C GLU A 128 12.41 3.08 2.98
N VAL A 129 11.61 3.31 4.03
CA VAL A 129 10.16 3.56 3.87
C VAL A 129 9.92 4.76 2.95
N GLY A 130 10.65 5.86 3.12
CA GLY A 130 10.52 7.02 2.24
C GLY A 130 10.74 6.66 0.77
N GLN A 131 11.68 5.78 0.47
CA GLN A 131 11.88 5.26 -0.89
C GLN A 131 10.69 4.43 -1.36
N PHE A 132 10.15 3.54 -0.52
CA PHE A 132 8.95 2.77 -0.85
C PHE A 132 7.76 3.67 -1.16
N VAL A 133 7.54 4.70 -0.34
CA VAL A 133 6.48 5.72 -0.51
C VAL A 133 6.66 6.48 -1.83
N ASN A 134 7.88 6.86 -2.20
CA ASN A 134 8.12 7.54 -3.47
C ASN A 134 7.83 6.63 -4.68
N LYS A 135 8.27 5.37 -4.63
CA LYS A 135 8.02 4.38 -5.70
C LYS A 135 6.53 4.07 -5.84
N ALA A 136 5.85 4.01 -4.71
CA ALA A 136 4.43 3.85 -4.58
C ALA A 136 3.63 4.99 -5.24
N VAL A 137 3.88 6.25 -4.84
CA VAL A 137 3.27 7.44 -5.44
C VAL A 137 3.45 7.46 -6.96
N ALA A 138 4.68 7.20 -7.42
CA ALA A 138 5.00 7.16 -8.84
C ALA A 138 4.24 6.03 -9.57
N GLY A 139 4.21 4.81 -9.01
CA GLY A 139 3.52 3.67 -9.61
C GLY A 139 2.00 3.83 -9.68
N LEU A 140 1.44 4.67 -8.80
CA LEU A 140 0.01 4.98 -8.75
C LEU A 140 -0.34 6.27 -9.51
N GLY A 141 0.63 6.90 -10.17
CA GLY A 141 0.42 8.14 -10.92
C GLY A 141 -0.07 9.30 -10.06
N ILE A 142 0.20 9.29 -8.75
CA ILE A 142 -0.17 10.39 -7.86
C ILE A 142 0.77 11.57 -8.11
N ILE A 143 0.19 12.71 -8.47
CA ILE A 143 0.91 13.97 -8.61
C ILE A 143 0.82 14.71 -7.27
N ALA A 144 1.86 14.59 -6.44
CA ALA A 144 1.97 15.24 -5.15
C ALA A 144 3.43 15.64 -4.89
N ASN A 145 3.66 16.60 -4.00
CA ASN A 145 5.03 16.84 -3.53
C ASN A 145 5.45 15.66 -2.65
N PRO A 146 6.68 15.12 -2.81
CA PRO A 146 7.16 14.01 -1.97
C PRO A 146 7.12 14.30 -0.46
N ALA A 147 7.23 15.57 -0.06
CA ALA A 147 7.16 15.99 1.34
C ALA A 147 5.75 15.89 1.95
N ASP A 148 4.71 15.90 1.10
CA ASP A 148 3.30 15.85 1.49
C ASP A 148 2.77 14.40 1.53
N VAL A 149 3.63 13.42 1.26
CA VAL A 149 3.27 12.01 1.21
C VAL A 149 4.17 11.27 2.18
N LYS A 150 3.57 10.77 3.26
CA LYS A 150 4.26 10.03 4.31
C LYS A 150 3.60 8.66 4.46
N ALA A 151 4.21 7.82 5.29
CA ALA A 151 3.61 6.58 5.75
C ALA A 151 3.65 6.60 7.28
N GLU A 152 2.55 6.24 7.95
CA GLU A 152 2.52 6.07 9.41
C GLU A 152 2.42 4.60 9.78
N LEU A 153 2.97 4.22 10.94
CA LEU A 153 2.97 2.82 11.36
C LEU A 153 1.60 2.45 11.92
N TYR A 154 0.98 1.41 11.36
CA TYR A 154 -0.38 1.04 11.73
C TYR A 154 -0.50 -0.28 12.46
N LYS A 155 0.08 -1.37 11.94
CA LYS A 155 0.09 -2.66 12.65
C LYS A 155 1.11 -3.63 12.12
N LEU A 156 1.50 -4.59 12.96
CA LEU A 156 2.15 -5.82 12.53
C LEU A 156 1.06 -6.89 12.37
N LEU A 157 1.09 -7.61 11.25
CA LEU A 157 0.19 -8.74 10.97
C LEU A 157 0.99 -10.02 10.82
N ILE A 158 0.47 -11.12 11.36
CA ILE A 158 0.96 -12.47 11.13
C ILE A 158 -0.17 -13.35 10.64
N TYR A 159 0.09 -14.06 9.55
CA TYR A 159 -0.83 -15.04 8.98
C TYR A 159 -0.31 -16.44 9.28
N GLU A 160 -1.15 -17.24 9.94
CA GLU A 160 -0.93 -18.68 10.09
C GLU A 160 -1.26 -19.46 8.81
N GLU A 161 -0.89 -20.73 8.79
CA GLU A 161 -1.31 -21.65 7.74
C GLU A 161 -2.83 -21.62 7.54
N GLY A 162 -3.25 -21.50 6.28
CA GLY A 162 -4.65 -21.43 5.89
C GLY A 162 -5.34 -20.11 6.22
N ALA A 163 -4.64 -19.15 6.84
CA ALA A 163 -5.18 -17.83 7.08
C ALA A 163 -5.32 -17.05 5.76
N PHE A 164 -6.39 -16.27 5.67
CA PHE A 164 -6.63 -15.38 4.55
C PHE A 164 -7.45 -14.19 5.01
N SER A 165 -7.21 -13.05 4.37
CA SER A 165 -8.12 -11.90 4.47
C SER A 165 -9.22 -12.06 3.43
N ARG A 166 -10.47 -11.86 3.83
CA ARG A 166 -11.60 -11.81 2.88
C ARG A 166 -11.41 -10.63 1.91
N PRO A 167 -11.94 -10.69 0.68
CA PRO A 167 -12.04 -9.51 -0.15
C PRO A 167 -12.75 -8.39 0.61
N HIS A 168 -12.08 -7.25 0.77
CA HIS A 168 -12.61 -6.07 1.46
C HIS A 168 -12.08 -4.82 0.75
N GLN A 169 -12.64 -3.66 1.06
CA GLN A 169 -12.04 -2.36 0.80
C GLN A 169 -11.30 -1.89 2.05
N ASP A 170 -10.17 -1.21 1.91
CA ASP A 170 -9.43 -0.69 3.06
C ASP A 170 -10.26 0.44 3.67
N SER A 171 -10.41 0.42 4.98
CA SER A 171 -11.01 1.52 5.73
C SER A 171 -10.09 2.74 5.72
N GLU A 172 -10.64 3.93 5.51
CA GLU A 172 -9.94 5.19 5.77
C GLU A 172 -9.81 5.35 7.29
N ASN A 173 -8.61 5.11 7.80
CA ASN A 173 -8.34 5.17 9.24
C ASN A 173 -7.80 6.54 9.68
N ALA A 174 -7.46 7.41 8.74
CA ALA A 174 -7.06 8.79 8.99
C ALA A 174 -7.47 9.70 7.82
N ASN A 175 -7.75 10.97 8.13
CA ASN A 175 -8.13 11.95 7.12
C ASN A 175 -7.05 12.11 6.05
N GLY A 176 -7.44 11.92 4.78
CA GLY A 176 -6.54 12.12 3.65
C GLY A 176 -5.73 10.87 3.28
N MET A 177 -6.02 9.72 3.90
CA MET A 177 -5.37 8.46 3.58
C MET A 177 -5.59 8.10 2.10
N LEU A 178 -4.48 8.05 1.36
CA LEU A 178 -4.49 7.68 -0.05
C LEU A 178 -4.55 6.16 -0.24
N GLY A 179 -3.91 5.39 0.65
CA GLY A 179 -3.87 3.94 0.59
C GLY A 179 -3.03 3.28 1.68
N THR A 180 -2.69 2.01 1.48
CA THR A 180 -1.96 1.18 2.44
C THR A 180 -0.61 0.74 1.87
N LEU A 181 0.48 1.01 2.61
CA LEU A 181 1.78 0.39 2.35
C LEU A 181 1.95 -0.87 3.20
N ALA A 182 2.10 -2.01 2.53
CA ALA A 182 2.41 -3.29 3.15
C ALA A 182 3.86 -3.66 2.84
N VAL A 183 4.64 -3.96 3.88
CA VAL A 183 6.01 -4.44 3.76
C VAL A 183 6.10 -5.85 4.33
N TYR A 184 6.57 -6.78 3.49
CA TYR A 184 6.70 -8.19 3.82
C TYR A 184 8.10 -8.43 4.34
N LEU A 185 8.20 -9.01 5.55
CA LEU A 185 9.49 -9.43 6.07
C LEU A 185 9.87 -10.78 5.47
N PRO A 186 11.18 -11.06 5.30
CA PRO A 186 11.62 -12.36 4.84
C PRO A 186 11.13 -13.44 5.81
N SER A 187 10.30 -14.34 5.31
CA SER A 187 9.81 -15.53 6.02
C SER A 187 9.45 -16.56 4.96
N LYS A 188 9.91 -17.80 5.15
CA LYS A 188 9.46 -18.88 4.28
C LYS A 188 7.95 -18.98 4.40
N HIS A 189 7.25 -19.19 3.28
CA HIS A 189 5.81 -19.44 3.24
C HIS A 189 5.37 -19.90 1.85
N GLU A 190 4.21 -20.55 1.81
CA GLU A 190 3.50 -20.87 0.57
C GLU A 190 2.24 -19.99 0.43
N GLY A 191 1.85 -19.67 -0.80
CA GLY A 191 0.71 -18.79 -1.03
C GLY A 191 0.99 -17.33 -0.65
N GLY A 192 0.13 -16.73 0.18
CA GLY A 192 0.25 -15.32 0.60
C GLY A 192 -0.02 -14.29 -0.51
N ASN A 193 -0.58 -14.72 -1.64
CA ASN A 193 -0.76 -13.88 -2.82
C ASN A 193 -1.63 -12.66 -2.52
N VAL A 194 -1.15 -11.47 -2.87
CA VAL A 194 -1.95 -10.25 -2.84
C VAL A 194 -2.75 -10.17 -4.12
N ILE A 195 -4.06 -10.07 -3.99
CA ILE A 195 -4.97 -9.90 -5.12
C ILE A 195 -5.65 -8.56 -4.95
N ALA A 196 -5.50 -7.69 -5.95
CA ALA A 196 -6.19 -6.43 -6.01
C ALA A 196 -7.10 -6.42 -7.24
N SER A 197 -8.27 -5.82 -7.09
CA SER A 197 -9.23 -5.62 -8.16
C SER A 197 -9.70 -4.17 -8.15
N HIS A 198 -9.88 -3.60 -9.34
CA HIS A 198 -10.43 -2.27 -9.55
C HIS A 198 -11.22 -2.27 -10.85
N ARG A 199 -12.53 -2.02 -10.77
CA ARG A 199 -13.47 -2.23 -11.89
C ARG A 199 -13.31 -3.65 -12.46
N ASP A 200 -13.18 -3.78 -13.78
CA ASP A 200 -12.99 -5.07 -14.47
C ASP A 200 -11.52 -5.56 -14.43
N ALA A 201 -10.60 -4.74 -13.92
CA ALA A 201 -9.18 -5.10 -13.83
C ALA A 201 -8.88 -5.87 -12.53
N ARG A 202 -8.05 -6.91 -12.66
CA ARG A 202 -7.55 -7.71 -11.54
C ARG A 202 -6.06 -7.96 -11.71
N THR A 203 -5.32 -7.79 -10.62
CA THR A 203 -3.86 -8.01 -10.56
C THR A 203 -3.53 -8.87 -9.36
N GLN A 204 -2.55 -9.76 -9.52
CA GLN A 204 -2.06 -10.66 -8.47
C GLN A 204 -0.56 -10.53 -8.30
N PHE A 205 -0.09 -10.40 -7.06
CA PHE A 205 1.31 -10.46 -6.68
C PHE A 205 1.58 -11.72 -5.86
N LYS A 206 2.50 -12.56 -6.33
CA LYS A 206 2.83 -13.83 -5.67
C LYS A 206 3.99 -13.68 -4.70
N THR A 207 3.77 -13.62 -3.38
CA THR A 207 4.80 -13.35 -2.35
C THR A 207 5.79 -14.49 -2.13
N ALA A 208 5.35 -15.75 -2.24
CA ALA A 208 6.13 -16.94 -1.91
C ALA A 208 7.48 -17.15 -2.66
N PRO A 209 7.63 -16.90 -3.98
CA PRO A 209 8.83 -17.32 -4.72
C PRO A 209 10.17 -16.74 -4.24
N THR A 210 10.15 -15.63 -3.51
CA THR A 210 11.35 -15.01 -2.92
C THR A 210 11.18 -14.75 -1.43
N SER A 211 10.26 -15.45 -0.77
CA SER A 211 9.83 -15.06 0.57
C SER A 211 10.85 -15.38 1.66
N GLU A 212 11.57 -16.50 1.53
CA GLU A 212 12.54 -16.93 2.55
C GLU A 212 13.76 -16.01 2.60
N PHE A 213 14.40 -15.72 1.46
CA PHE A 213 15.65 -14.95 1.43
C PHE A 213 15.57 -13.62 0.69
N GLY A 214 14.44 -13.30 0.07
CA GLY A 214 14.21 -11.96 -0.47
C GLY A 214 14.08 -11.00 0.70
N LEU A 215 15.09 -10.14 0.88
CA LEU A 215 15.11 -9.05 1.86
C LEU A 215 13.86 -8.16 1.74
N PRO A 216 13.45 -7.45 2.82
CA PRO A 216 12.13 -6.82 2.93
C PRO A 216 11.96 -5.78 1.83
N GLY A 217 11.23 -6.18 0.82
CA GLY A 217 11.23 -5.48 -0.44
C GLY A 217 10.20 -6.12 -1.32
N LEU A 218 8.97 -6.15 -0.81
CA LEU A 218 7.74 -6.09 -1.57
C LEU A 218 7.21 -7.38 -2.21
N ARG A 219 5.88 -7.57 -2.06
CA ARG A 219 4.94 -7.91 -3.15
C ARG A 219 3.51 -7.42 -2.84
N GLY A 220 3.18 -6.21 -3.31
CA GLY A 220 1.83 -5.65 -3.37
C GLY A 220 1.63 -4.45 -2.46
N MET A 221 1.68 -3.24 -3.02
CA MET A 221 1.19 -2.04 -2.36
C MET A 221 -0.25 -1.79 -2.77
N ARG A 222 -1.19 -2.06 -1.86
CA ARG A 222 -2.60 -1.77 -2.07
C ARG A 222 -2.85 -0.26 -1.98
N MET A 223 -3.20 0.37 -3.10
CA MET A 223 -3.88 1.64 -3.06
C MET A 223 -5.21 1.53 -3.79
N SER A 224 -6.25 1.17 -3.04
CA SER A 224 -7.60 1.31 -3.54
C SER A 224 -7.90 2.81 -3.62
N PHE A 225 -7.98 3.38 -4.83
CA PHE A 225 -8.64 4.66 -5.03
C PHE A 225 -10.05 4.55 -4.45
N MET A 226 -10.43 5.51 -3.61
CA MET A 226 -11.74 5.55 -2.95
C MET A 226 -12.87 6.11 -3.83
N ARG A 227 -12.64 6.35 -5.13
CA ARG A 227 -13.68 6.78 -6.07
C ARG A 227 -13.42 6.28 -7.48
#